data_AF-A0A933UX03-F1
#
_entry.id   AF-A0A933UX03-F1
#
_cell.length_a   1.000
_cell.length_b   1.000
_cell.length_c   1.000
_cell.angle_alpha   90.00
_cell.angle_beta   90.00
_cell.angle_gamma   90.00
#
_symmetry.space_group_name_H-M   'P 1'
#
loop_
_entity.id
_entity.type
_entity.pdbx_description
1 polymer ?
#
loop_
_entity_poly.entity_id
_entity_poly.type
_entity_poly.pdbx_seq_one_letter_code
_entity_poly.pdbx_strand_id
1 'polypeptide(L)'
;MALTKTQTIGFCEAVIDFVETNREALANRGANIDQLIADLRGETEAAMNASSEHETLKAKMRISTAKTEALLKSAYYNASSKVDTIAGMYGKTTEMGRQTARLRSTIARAARKTVTAGKDAA
;
A
#
# COMPACT_ATOMS: atom_id res chain seq x y z
N MET A 1 17.89 -16.65 10.13
CA MET A 1 17.55 -15.21 10.19
C MET A 1 17.91 -14.63 8.82
N ALA A 2 17.02 -13.87 8.18
CA ALA A 2 17.30 -13.26 6.87
C ALA A 2 17.96 -11.88 7.06
N LEU A 3 18.92 -11.53 6.20
CA LEU A 3 19.58 -10.23 6.22
C LEU A 3 18.60 -9.12 5.84
N THR A 4 18.76 -7.95 6.47
CA THR A 4 18.05 -6.73 6.05
C THR A 4 18.63 -6.18 4.74
N LYS A 5 17.87 -5.33 4.05
CA LYS A 5 18.31 -4.71 2.78
C LYS A 5 19.69 -4.06 2.88
N THR A 6 19.90 -3.26 3.92
CA THR A 6 21.17 -2.57 4.15
C THR A 6 22.31 -3.54 4.45
N GLN A 7 22.04 -4.63 5.17
CA GLN A 7 23.04 -5.66 5.42
C GLN A 7 23.39 -6.43 4.14
N THR A 8 22.42 -6.70 3.27
CA THR A 8 22.68 -7.36 1.98
C THR A 8 23.52 -6.46 1.07
N ILE A 9 23.19 -5.17 0.94
CA ILE A 9 23.98 -4.22 0.14
C ILE A 9 25.39 -4.09 0.69
N GLY A 10 25.53 -3.86 2.00
CA GLY A 10 26.84 -3.74 2.64
C GLY A 10 27.68 -5.02 2.53
N PHE A 11 27.04 -6.19 2.49
CA PHE A 11 27.74 -7.44 2.21
C PHE A 11 28.24 -7.50 0.76
N CYS A 12 27.43 -7.13 -0.23
CA CYS A 12 27.89 -7.06 -1.63
C CYS A 12 29.05 -6.09 -1.82
N GLU A 13 28.97 -4.89 -1.21
CA GLU A 13 30.05 -3.90 -1.22
C GLU A 13 31.33 -4.46 -0.57
N ALA A 14 31.22 -5.09 0.60
CA ALA A 14 32.37 -5.70 1.27
C ALA A 14 33.01 -6.83 0.44
N VAL A 15 32.22 -7.61 -0.30
CA VAL A 15 32.74 -8.64 -1.20
C VAL A 15 33.46 -8.02 -2.40
N ILE A 16 32.91 -6.94 -2.98
CA ILE A 16 33.57 -6.20 -4.07
C ILE A 16 34.92 -5.66 -3.58
N ASP A 17 34.95 -4.99 -2.43
CA ASP A 17 36.17 -4.43 -1.84
C ASP A 17 37.22 -5.50 -1.57
N PHE A 18 36.79 -6.65 -1.04
CA PHE A 18 37.67 -7.80 -0.80
C PHE A 18 38.27 -8.33 -2.11
N VAL A 19 37.45 -8.46 -3.15
CA VAL A 19 37.87 -8.98 -4.45
C VAL A 19 38.81 -7.99 -5.16
N GLU A 20 38.54 -6.68 -5.08
CA GLU A 20 39.42 -5.64 -5.62
C GLU A 20 40.76 -5.62 -4.88
N THR A 21 40.75 -5.70 -3.55
CA THR A 21 41.97 -5.70 -2.73
C THR A 21 42.85 -6.93 -3.02
N ASN A 22 42.24 -8.07 -3.29
CA ASN A 22 42.95 -9.35 -3.51
C ASN A 22 43.03 -9.75 -4.99
N ARG A 23 42.87 -8.78 -5.90
CA ARG A 23 42.70 -9.01 -7.34
C ARG A 23 43.78 -9.88 -7.95
N GLU A 24 45.05 -9.59 -7.69
CA GLU A 24 46.17 -10.38 -8.26
C GLU A 24 46.19 -11.83 -7.75
N ALA A 25 45.98 -12.02 -6.44
CA ALA A 25 45.97 -13.35 -5.83
C ALA A 25 44.80 -14.20 -6.36
N LEU A 26 43.64 -13.59 -6.59
CA LEU A 26 42.46 -14.26 -7.12
C LEU A 26 42.56 -14.51 -8.64
N ALA A 27 43.11 -13.56 -9.40
CA ALA A 27 43.37 -13.72 -10.84
C ALA A 27 44.36 -14.86 -11.12
N ASN A 28 45.42 -14.98 -10.30
CA ASN A 28 46.38 -16.09 -10.38
C ASN A 28 45.76 -17.47 -10.07
N ARG A 29 44.58 -17.50 -9.45
CA ARG A 29 43.78 -18.72 -9.24
C ARG A 29 42.74 -18.96 -10.33
N GLY A 30 42.77 -18.19 -11.42
CA GLY A 30 41.89 -18.35 -12.58
C GLY A 30 40.53 -17.66 -12.46
N ALA A 31 40.32 -16.80 -11.46
CA ALA A 31 39.07 -16.05 -11.34
C ALA A 31 39.02 -14.86 -12.32
N ASN A 32 37.87 -14.69 -12.99
CA ASN A 32 37.60 -13.49 -13.78
C ASN A 32 37.04 -12.39 -12.88
N ILE A 33 37.95 -11.57 -12.36
CA ILE A 33 37.65 -10.55 -11.34
C ILE A 33 36.72 -9.47 -11.88
N ASP A 34 36.92 -9.04 -13.13
CA ASP A 34 36.12 -7.98 -13.72
C ASP A 34 34.67 -8.40 -13.92
N GLN A 35 34.44 -9.63 -14.37
CA GLN A 35 33.08 -10.17 -14.50
C GLN A 35 32.40 -10.25 -13.13
N LEU A 36 33.09 -10.76 -12.11
CA LEU A 36 32.52 -10.92 -10.77
C LEU A 36 32.12 -9.58 -10.15
N ILE A 37 32.97 -8.56 -10.28
CA ILE A 37 32.67 -7.21 -9.80
C ILE A 37 31.50 -6.61 -10.60
N ALA A 38 31.48 -6.79 -11.93
CA ALA A 38 30.40 -6.30 -12.77
C ALA A 38 29.05 -6.91 -12.38
N ASP A 39 29.02 -8.22 -12.13
CA ASP A 39 27.80 -8.94 -11.72
C ASP A 39 27.29 -8.41 -10.37
N LEU A 40 28.17 -8.35 -9.34
CA LEU A 40 27.79 -7.87 -8.01
C LEU A 40 27.34 -6.40 -8.02
N ARG A 41 28.01 -5.53 -8.78
CA ARG A 41 27.60 -4.12 -8.93
C ARG A 41 26.26 -4.01 -9.62
N GLY A 42 26.06 -4.75 -10.72
CA GLY A 42 24.80 -4.75 -11.46
C GLY A 42 23.62 -5.21 -10.62
N GLU A 43 23.78 -6.31 -9.85
CA GLU A 43 22.73 -6.79 -8.95
C GLU A 43 22.45 -5.81 -7.81
N THR A 44 23.48 -5.21 -7.22
CA THR A 44 23.34 -4.25 -6.13
C THR A 44 22.61 -2.99 -6.59
N GLU A 45 22.97 -2.45 -7.75
CA GLU A 45 22.33 -1.28 -8.34
C GLU A 45 20.86 -1.57 -8.71
N ALA A 46 20.59 -2.73 -9.33
CA ALA A 46 19.23 -3.15 -9.64
C ALA A 46 18.36 -3.27 -8.38
N ALA A 47 18.90 -3.84 -7.30
CA ALA A 47 18.20 -3.96 -6.02
C ALA A 47 17.91 -2.59 -5.37
N MET A 48 18.88 -1.66 -5.43
CA MET A 48 18.70 -0.29 -4.94
C MET A 48 17.61 0.45 -5.72
N ASN A 49 17.64 0.37 -7.05
CA ASN A 49 16.65 0.98 -7.93
C ASN A 49 15.25 0.44 -7.67
N ALA A 50 15.08 -0.88 -7.62
CA ALA A 50 13.82 -1.51 -7.29
C ALA A 50 13.30 -1.10 -5.89
N SER A 51 14.20 -0.94 -4.91
CA SER A 51 13.81 -0.46 -3.58
C SER A 51 13.32 0.98 -3.60
N SER A 52 13.96 1.86 -4.38
CA SER A 52 13.53 3.27 -4.56
C SER A 52 12.16 3.37 -5.23
N GLU A 53 11.94 2.58 -6.28
CA GLU A 53 10.65 2.49 -6.97
C GLU A 53 9.54 2.04 -6.02
N HIS A 54 9.82 1.05 -5.17
CA HIS A 54 8.86 0.55 -4.19
C HIS A 54 8.47 1.62 -3.16
N GLU A 55 9.41 2.42 -2.66
CA GLU A 55 9.10 3.53 -1.74
C GLU A 55 8.28 4.63 -2.44
N THR A 56 8.58 4.91 -3.70
CA THR A 56 7.77 5.82 -4.53
C THR A 56 6.35 5.29 -4.71
N LEU A 57 6.19 3.99 -4.96
CA LEU A 57 4.88 3.36 -5.09
C LEU A 57 4.08 3.43 -3.79
N LYS A 58 4.71 3.16 -2.63
CA LYS A 58 4.06 3.33 -1.32
C LYS A 58 3.56 4.75 -1.12
N ALA A 59 4.36 5.76 -1.48
CA ALA A 59 3.96 7.15 -1.36
C ALA A 59 2.73 7.45 -2.25
N LYS A 60 2.75 7.00 -3.51
CA LYS A 60 1.60 7.12 -4.43
C LYS A 60 0.36 6.41 -3.90
N MET A 61 0.50 5.21 -3.34
CA MET A 61 -0.61 4.48 -2.74
C MET A 61 -1.23 5.24 -1.57
N ARG A 62 -0.42 5.79 -0.65
CA ARG A 62 -0.93 6.60 0.46
C ARG A 62 -1.75 7.81 -0.02
N ILE A 63 -1.24 8.52 -1.03
CA ILE A 63 -1.94 9.67 -1.64
C ILE A 63 -3.26 9.21 -2.27
N SER A 64 -3.24 8.12 -3.02
CA SER A 64 -4.42 7.56 -3.67
C SER A 64 -5.50 7.12 -2.67
N THR A 65 -5.10 6.46 -1.58
CA THR A 65 -5.99 6.07 -0.49
C THR A 65 -6.62 7.30 0.16
N ALA A 66 -5.82 8.30 0.53
CA ALA A 66 -6.33 9.54 1.12
C ALA A 66 -7.32 10.27 0.19
N LYS A 67 -7.03 10.31 -1.11
CA LYS A 67 -7.95 10.88 -2.12
C LYS A 67 -9.26 10.11 -2.20
N THR A 68 -9.19 8.79 -2.18
CA THR A 68 -10.37 7.91 -2.24
C THR A 68 -11.25 8.09 -1.01
N GLU A 69 -10.65 8.12 0.18
CA GLU A 69 -11.37 8.38 1.43
C GLU A 69 -12.04 9.76 1.45
N ALA A 70 -11.34 10.79 0.98
CA ALA A 70 -11.90 12.13 0.87
C ALA A 70 -13.09 12.19 -0.10
N LEU A 71 -12.99 11.52 -1.25
CA LEU A 71 -14.08 11.42 -2.22
C LEU A 71 -15.27 10.65 -1.68
N LEU A 72 -15.05 9.52 -0.99
CA LEU A 72 -16.11 8.74 -0.36
C LEU A 72 -16.83 9.54 0.73
N LYS A 73 -16.08 10.28 1.56
CA LYS A 73 -16.64 11.15 2.59
C LYS A 73 -17.48 12.27 1.97
N SER A 74 -16.98 12.91 0.91
CA SER A 74 -17.72 13.93 0.16
C SER A 74 -19.00 13.37 -0.47
N ALA A 75 -18.91 12.20 -1.11
CA ALA A 75 -20.06 11.51 -1.69
C ALA A 75 -21.12 11.19 -0.63
N TYR A 76 -20.71 10.68 0.53
CA TYR A 76 -21.61 10.45 1.66
C TYR A 76 -22.28 11.74 2.11
N TYR A 77 -21.54 12.83 2.31
CA TYR A 77 -22.14 14.10 2.73
C TYR A 77 -23.10 14.68 1.70
N ASN A 78 -22.77 14.58 0.42
CA ASN A 78 -23.68 15.01 -0.64
C ASN A 78 -24.96 14.18 -0.64
N ALA A 79 -24.85 12.85 -0.67
CA ALA A 79 -26.00 11.95 -0.60
C ALA A 79 -26.85 12.21 0.66
N SER A 80 -26.18 12.41 1.80
CA SER A 80 -26.80 12.75 3.05
C SER A 80 -27.58 14.07 2.92
N SER A 81 -26.98 15.16 2.43
CA SER A 81 -27.68 16.43 2.21
C SER A 81 -28.92 16.26 1.33
N LYS A 82 -28.83 15.47 0.25
CA LYS A 82 -29.96 15.21 -0.64
C LYS A 82 -31.11 14.47 0.06
N VAL A 83 -30.82 13.52 0.96
CA VAL A 83 -31.83 12.86 1.79
C VAL A 83 -32.62 13.88 2.62
N ASP A 84 -31.96 14.87 3.22
CA ASP A 84 -32.65 15.91 4.01
C ASP A 84 -33.49 16.84 3.13
N THR A 85 -32.98 17.22 1.95
CA THR A 85 -33.75 18.00 0.98
C THR A 85 -35.02 17.26 0.57
N ILE A 86 -34.91 15.99 0.19
CA ILE A 86 -36.05 15.17 -0.27
C ILE A 86 -37.06 14.96 0.88
N ALA A 87 -36.59 14.67 2.09
CA ALA A 87 -37.47 14.53 3.26
C ALA A 87 -38.19 15.85 3.60
N GLY A 88 -37.53 16.99 3.38
CA GLY A 88 -38.15 18.31 3.49
C GLY A 88 -39.24 18.55 2.45
N MET A 89 -38.99 18.16 1.19
CA MET A 89 -39.96 18.32 0.08
C MET A 89 -41.23 17.48 0.26
N TYR A 90 -41.12 16.24 0.75
CA TYR A 90 -42.28 15.40 1.03
C TYR A 90 -43.06 15.81 2.29
N GLY A 91 -42.51 16.70 3.12
CA GLY A 91 -43.05 17.02 4.45
C GLY A 91 -42.68 15.97 5.50
N LYS A 92 -42.10 16.41 6.62
CA LYS A 92 -41.52 15.55 7.66
C LYS A 92 -42.53 14.62 8.36
N THR A 93 -43.82 14.92 8.27
CA THR A 93 -44.91 14.15 8.88
C THR A 93 -45.51 13.11 7.96
N THR A 94 -45.19 13.15 6.65
CA THR A 94 -45.71 12.17 5.68
C THR A 94 -44.95 10.85 5.79
N GLU A 95 -45.60 9.77 5.37
CA GLU A 95 -44.97 8.44 5.38
C GLU A 95 -43.73 8.40 4.49
N MET A 96 -43.79 9.02 3.31
CA MET A 96 -42.64 9.13 2.40
C MET A 96 -41.50 9.94 3.01
N GLY A 97 -41.76 11.07 3.67
CA GLY A 97 -40.72 11.85 4.37
C GLY A 97 -40.04 11.06 5.50
N ARG A 98 -40.81 10.27 6.26
CA ARG A 98 -40.29 9.37 7.30
C ARG A 98 -39.46 8.22 6.73
N GLN A 99 -39.87 7.64 5.60
CA GLN A 99 -39.10 6.59 4.91
C GLN A 99 -37.79 7.11 4.34
N THR A 100 -37.78 8.30 3.73
CA THR A 100 -36.56 8.94 3.22
C THR A 100 -35.57 9.23 4.35
N ALA A 101 -36.01 9.76 5.49
CA ALA A 101 -35.16 9.99 6.65
C ALA A 101 -34.52 8.71 7.23
N ARG A 102 -35.20 7.56 7.09
CA ARG A 102 -34.69 6.25 7.56
C ARG A 102 -33.56 5.69 6.70
N LEU A 103 -33.37 6.14 5.45
CA LEU A 103 -32.33 5.63 4.56
C LEU A 103 -30.92 5.70 5.16
N ARG A 104 -30.60 6.77 5.90
CA ARG A 104 -29.32 6.92 6.62
C ARG A 104 -29.13 5.85 7.71
N SER A 105 -30.21 5.47 8.39
CA SER A 105 -30.19 4.49 9.48
C SER A 105 -30.05 3.05 8.96
N THR A 106 -30.50 2.78 7.74
CA THR A 106 -30.41 1.45 7.11
C THR A 106 -28.96 1.06 6.82
N ILE A 107 -28.09 2.01 6.46
CA ILE A 107 -26.67 1.74 6.16
C ILE A 107 -25.94 1.14 7.38
N ALA A 108 -26.11 1.75 8.56
CA ALA A 108 -25.49 1.25 9.79
C ALA A 108 -26.09 -0.11 10.25
N ARG A 109 -27.39 -0.34 9.99
CA ARG A 109 -28.06 -1.60 10.33
C ARG A 109 -27.68 -2.76 9.39
N ALA A 110 -27.52 -2.51 8.10
CA ALA A 110 -27.08 -3.52 7.15
C ALA A 110 -25.66 -4.02 7.46
N ALA A 111 -24.74 -3.10 7.78
CA ALA A 111 -23.39 -3.44 8.23
C ALA A 111 -23.36 -4.21 9.56
N ARG A 112 -24.32 -3.96 10.48
CA ARG A 112 -24.42 -4.70 11.74
C ARG A 112 -24.96 -6.12 11.54
N LYS A 113 -25.88 -6.32 10.59
CA LYS A 113 -26.53 -7.62 10.32
C LYS A 113 -25.56 -8.66 9.73
N THR A 114 -24.56 -8.22 8.95
CA THR A 114 -23.52 -9.09 8.39
C THR A 114 -22.47 -9.50 9.42
N VAL A 115 -22.14 -8.65 10.40
CA VAL A 115 -21.13 -8.96 11.43
C VAL A 115 -21.62 -10.02 12.43
N THR A 116 -22.92 -10.07 12.74
CA THR A 116 -23.49 -11.12 13.61
C THR A 116 -23.64 -12.47 12.92
N ALA A 117 -23.78 -12.51 11.58
CA ALA A 117 -23.94 -13.77 10.85
C ALA A 117 -22.62 -14.59 10.72
N GLY A 118 -21.47 -13.98 11.00
CA GLY A 118 -20.15 -14.64 10.92
C GLY A 118 -19.54 -15.07 12.26
N LYS A 119 -20.23 -14.84 13.40
CA LYS A 119 -19.70 -15.19 14.73
C LYS A 119 -20.34 -16.43 15.36
N ASP A 120 -21.39 -16.96 14.75
CA ASP A 120 -22.13 -18.16 15.23
C ASP A 120 -21.92 -19.38 14.31
N ALA A 121 -20.89 -19.35 13.44
CA ALA A 121 -20.49 -20.47 12.60
C ALA A 121 -19.05 -20.91 12.97
N ALA A 122 -18.90 -21.45 14.17
CA ALA A 122 -17.74 -22.21 14.62
C ALA A 122 -18.23 -23.34 15.54
#